data_AF-A0A1F8TVE0-F1
#
_entry.id   AF-A0A1F8TVE0-F1
#
_cell.length_a   1.000
_cell.length_b   1.000
_cell.length_c   1.000
_cell.angle_alpha   90.00
_cell.angle_beta   90.00
_cell.angle_gamma   90.00
#
_symmetry.space_group_name_H-M   'P 1'
#
loop_
_entity.id
_entity.type
_entity.pdbx_description
1 polymer ?
#
loop_
_entity_poly.entity_id
_entity_poly.type
_entity_poly.pdbx_seq_one_letter_code
_entity_poly.pdbx_strand_id
1 'polypeptide(L)'
;MAVAMFVDGFDGILARWTDVKTYASGLDGALLDNILDYLNYVVVPALFLVEADLLPAALALPCAVAILLTSAYQFSQVDAKTDGTTDEYFFKGFPDYWNVVVIYLLIMGLNPWINFVLLAAFNILIFVPIKYIYPTRTTRLKKLTLALSYLYGALGVIGIILYPNVPMWII
;
A
#
# COMPACT_ATOMS: atom_id res chain seq x y z
N MET A 1 -0.42 11.78 -1.98
CA MET A 1 -0.51 10.42 -1.42
C MET A 1 -1.80 10.20 -0.64
N ALA A 2 -2.02 10.83 0.52
CA ALA A 2 -3.20 10.56 1.36
C ALA A 2 -4.54 10.77 0.64
N VAL A 3 -4.68 11.85 -0.15
CA VAL A 3 -5.89 12.10 -0.96
C VAL A 3 -6.08 11.03 -2.03
N ALA A 4 -5.00 10.55 -2.66
CA ALA A 4 -5.08 9.51 -3.69
C ALA A 4 -5.57 8.18 -3.08
N MET A 5 -5.04 7.79 -1.91
CA MET A 5 -5.52 6.63 -1.16
C MET A 5 -6.99 6.74 -0.78
N PHE A 6 -7.44 7.95 -0.42
CA PHE A 6 -8.85 8.19 -0.15
C PHE A 6 -9.70 7.97 -1.40
N VAL A 7 -9.32 8.56 -2.55
CA VAL A 7 -10.05 8.40 -3.82
C VAL A 7 -10.12 6.94 -4.26
N ASP A 8 -9.01 6.21 -4.14
CA ASP A 8 -8.88 4.78 -4.43
C ASP A 8 -9.86 3.92 -3.60
N GLY A 9 -10.10 4.30 -2.34
CA GLY A 9 -11.11 3.64 -1.52
C GLY A 9 -12.56 3.77 -2.04
N PHE A 10 -12.84 4.78 -2.88
CA PHE A 10 -14.18 5.06 -3.41
C PHE A 10 -14.38 4.66 -4.88
N ASP A 11 -13.31 4.47 -5.66
CA ASP A 11 -13.43 4.25 -7.10
C ASP A 11 -14.24 2.99 -7.45
N GLY A 12 -14.10 1.89 -6.72
CA GLY A 12 -14.84 0.66 -6.93
C GLY A 12 -16.32 0.80 -6.54
N ILE A 13 -16.65 1.70 -5.61
CA ILE A 13 -18.05 2.04 -5.31
C ILE A 13 -18.64 2.82 -6.48
N LEU A 14 -17.93 3.84 -6.96
CA LEU A 14 -18.36 4.66 -8.09
C LEU A 14 -18.49 3.84 -9.37
N ALA A 15 -17.52 2.98 -9.68
CA ALA A 15 -17.53 2.13 -10.87
C ALA A 15 -18.70 1.13 -10.89
N ARG A 16 -19.10 0.61 -9.72
CA ARG A 16 -20.32 -0.21 -9.58
C ARG A 16 -21.59 0.62 -9.73
N TRP A 17 -21.60 1.82 -9.17
CA TRP A 17 -22.77 2.71 -9.23
C TRP A 17 -23.05 3.20 -10.65
N THR A 18 -22.02 3.46 -11.45
CA THR A 18 -22.13 3.91 -12.84
C THR A 18 -22.14 2.76 -13.85
N ASP A 19 -22.20 1.50 -13.40
CA ASP A 19 -22.21 0.29 -14.23
C ASP A 19 -21.17 0.30 -15.37
N VAL A 20 -19.91 0.62 -15.03
CA VAL A 20 -18.82 0.82 -16.03
C VAL A 20 -18.63 -0.40 -16.93
N LYS A 21 -18.90 -1.61 -16.43
CA LYS A 21 -18.82 -2.84 -17.22
C LYS A 21 -19.78 -2.84 -18.40
N THR A 22 -20.94 -2.22 -18.26
CA THR A 22 -21.95 -2.09 -19.32
C THR A 22 -21.58 -0.95 -20.28
N TYR A 23 -21.19 0.21 -19.76
CA TYR A 23 -20.96 1.42 -20.57
C TYR A 23 -19.57 1.51 -21.20
N ALA A 24 -18.57 0.79 -20.68
CA ALA A 24 -17.19 0.80 -21.16
C ALA A 24 -16.66 -0.63 -21.40
N SER A 25 -17.46 -1.46 -22.06
CA SER A 25 -17.17 -2.88 -22.32
C SER A 25 -15.91 -3.14 -23.17
N GLY A 26 -15.37 -2.12 -23.84
CA GLY A 26 -14.11 -2.19 -24.60
C GLY A 26 -12.85 -1.93 -23.76
N LEU A 27 -12.96 -1.61 -22.48
CA LEU A 27 -11.83 -1.32 -21.60
C LEU A 27 -11.66 -2.44 -20.56
N ASP A 28 -10.42 -2.88 -20.38
CA ASP A 28 -10.06 -3.74 -19.26
C ASP A 28 -9.89 -2.88 -18.00
N GLY A 29 -10.97 -2.76 -17.23
CA GLY A 29 -10.97 -2.01 -15.99
C GLY A 29 -10.01 -2.57 -14.93
N ALA A 30 -9.75 -3.88 -14.91
CA ALA A 30 -8.84 -4.49 -13.94
C ALA A 30 -7.38 -4.19 -14.30
N LEU A 31 -7.05 -4.15 -15.58
CA LEU A 31 -5.72 -3.71 -16.03
C LEU A 31 -5.51 -2.22 -15.72
N LEU A 32 -6.50 -1.37 -15.99
CA LEU A 32 -6.40 0.06 -15.68
C LEU A 32 -6.22 0.30 -14.17
N ASP A 33 -6.99 -0.42 -13.35
CA ASP A 33 -6.88 -0.43 -11.88
C ASP A 33 -5.45 -0.77 -11.44
N ASN A 34 -4.89 -1.89 -11.93
CA ASN A 34 -3.50 -2.27 -11.60
C ASN A 34 -2.46 -1.21 -12.02
N ILE A 35 -2.65 -0.51 -13.15
CA ILE A 35 -1.74 0.57 -13.57
C ILE A 35 -1.83 1.75 -12.61
N LEU A 36 -3.05 2.18 -12.25
CA LEU A 36 -3.27 3.29 -11.32
C LEU A 36 -2.78 2.95 -9.91
N ASP A 37 -3.04 1.73 -9.46
CA ASP A 37 -2.52 1.16 -8.21
C ASP A 37 -0.99 1.26 -8.19
N TYR A 38 -0.31 0.78 -9.23
CA TYR A 38 1.16 0.82 -9.29
C TYR A 38 1.69 2.26 -9.22
N LEU A 39 1.05 3.21 -9.93
CA LEU A 39 1.43 4.62 -9.85
C LEU A 39 1.24 5.18 -8.43
N ASN A 40 0.09 4.93 -7.80
CA ASN A 40 -0.27 5.52 -6.51
C ASN A 40 0.43 4.86 -5.31
N TYR A 41 0.49 3.54 -5.30
CA TYR A 41 1.01 2.74 -4.18
C TYR A 41 2.51 2.50 -4.29
N VAL A 42 3.14 2.64 -5.46
CA VAL A 42 4.57 2.36 -5.66
C VAL A 42 5.33 3.60 -6.13
N VAL A 43 4.96 4.17 -7.28
CA VAL A 43 5.77 5.23 -7.91
C VAL A 43 5.78 6.49 -7.07
N VAL A 44 4.61 6.99 -6.68
CA VAL A 44 4.50 8.20 -5.85
C VAL A 44 5.27 8.08 -4.53
N PRO A 45 5.12 7.02 -3.71
CA PRO A 45 5.90 6.89 -2.48
C PRO A 45 7.39 6.68 -2.71
N ALA A 46 7.81 6.00 -3.79
CA ALA A 46 9.22 5.87 -4.12
C ALA A 46 9.85 7.24 -4.47
N LEU A 47 9.15 8.09 -5.22
CA LEU A 47 9.60 9.46 -5.50
C LEU A 47 9.61 10.32 -4.23
N PHE A 48 8.56 10.21 -3.41
CA PHE A 48 8.51 10.92 -2.13
C PHE A 48 9.69 10.55 -1.23
N LEU A 49 10.05 9.27 -1.17
CA LEU A 49 11.16 8.76 -0.36
C LEU A 49 12.51 9.39 -0.75
N VAL A 50 12.72 9.71 -2.02
CA VAL A 50 13.94 10.35 -2.53
C VAL A 50 14.06 11.80 -2.04
N GLU A 51 12.93 12.49 -1.92
CA GLU A 51 12.88 13.92 -1.56
C GLU A 51 12.70 14.16 -0.04
N ALA A 52 12.17 13.19 0.70
CA ALA A 52 11.71 13.39 2.08
C ALA A 52 12.80 13.23 3.17
N ASP A 53 14.08 13.14 2.79
CA ASP A 53 15.22 12.95 3.70
C ASP A 53 15.04 11.80 4.73
N LEU A 54 14.26 10.76 4.37
CA LEU A 54 13.94 9.64 5.25
C LEU A 54 15.03 8.56 5.30
N LEU A 55 16.03 8.65 4.43
CA LEU A 55 17.11 7.66 4.27
C LEU A 55 18.47 8.35 4.22
N PRO A 56 19.57 7.62 4.45
CA PRO A 56 20.90 8.10 4.08
C PRO A 56 20.89 8.51 2.60
N ALA A 57 21.34 9.73 2.28
CA ALA A 57 21.17 10.32 0.94
C ALA A 57 21.66 9.40 -0.21
N ALA A 58 22.77 8.69 -0.01
CA ALA A 58 23.32 7.76 -1.00
C ALA A 58 22.44 6.52 -1.27
N LEU A 59 21.54 6.17 -0.36
CA LEU A 59 20.67 4.99 -0.42
C LEU A 59 19.23 5.32 -0.85
N ALA A 60 18.83 6.60 -0.83
CA ALA A 60 17.47 7.00 -1.16
C ALA A 60 17.05 6.56 -2.56
N LEU A 61 17.86 6.87 -3.58
CA LEU A 61 17.60 6.47 -4.96
C LEU A 61 17.68 4.94 -5.18
N PRO A 62 18.73 4.22 -4.73
CA PRO A 62 18.74 2.76 -4.79
C PRO A 62 17.52 2.08 -4.16
N CYS A 63 17.06 2.55 -3.01
CA CYS A 63 15.85 2.04 -2.37
C CYS A 63 14.60 2.29 -3.19
N ALA A 64 14.43 3.48 -3.75
CA ALA A 64 13.31 3.80 -4.63
C ALA A 64 13.31 2.90 -5.88
N VAL A 65 14.46 2.69 -6.51
CA VAL A 65 14.61 1.77 -7.65
C VAL A 65 14.26 0.33 -7.25
N ALA A 66 14.73 -0.14 -6.08
CA ALA A 66 14.39 -1.46 -5.59
C ALA A 66 12.86 -1.62 -5.41
N ILE A 67 12.20 -0.66 -4.77
CA ILE A 67 10.74 -0.63 -4.58
C ILE A 67 10.02 -0.74 -5.93
N LEU A 68 10.43 0.05 -6.93
CA LEU A 68 9.82 0.00 -8.26
C LEU A 68 9.96 -1.39 -8.90
N LEU A 69 11.16 -1.97 -8.89
CA LEU A 69 11.43 -3.24 -9.55
C LEU A 69 10.73 -4.42 -8.86
N THR A 70 10.78 -4.48 -7.52
CA THR A 70 10.17 -5.56 -6.75
C THR A 70 8.65 -5.49 -6.82
N SER A 71 8.06 -4.30 -6.77
CA SER A 71 6.61 -4.13 -6.92
C SER A 71 6.15 -4.42 -8.35
N ALA A 72 6.93 -4.07 -9.38
CA ALA A 72 6.60 -4.42 -10.75
C ALA A 72 6.52 -5.96 -10.93
N TYR A 73 7.43 -6.69 -10.28
CA TYR A 73 7.36 -8.14 -10.20
C TYR A 73 6.08 -8.60 -9.48
N GLN A 74 5.77 -8.05 -8.30
CA GLN A 74 4.58 -8.41 -7.53
C GLN A 74 3.27 -8.17 -8.29
N PHE A 75 3.12 -7.02 -8.95
CA PHE A 75 1.95 -6.68 -9.78
C PHE A 75 1.82 -7.56 -11.02
N SER A 76 2.92 -8.16 -11.48
CA SER A 76 2.92 -9.09 -12.62
C SER A 76 2.61 -10.55 -12.25
N GLN A 77 2.57 -10.89 -10.95
CA GLN A 77 2.27 -12.25 -10.51
C GLN A 77 0.80 -12.60 -10.72
N VAL A 78 0.56 -13.68 -11.48
CA VAL A 78 -0.78 -14.21 -11.77
C VAL A 78 -1.55 -14.66 -10.52
N ASP A 79 -0.83 -15.05 -9.47
CA ASP A 79 -1.36 -15.53 -8.20
C ASP A 79 -1.19 -14.52 -7.04
N ALA A 80 -0.89 -13.25 -7.35
CA ALA A 80 -0.69 -12.20 -6.34
C ALA A 80 -1.93 -11.99 -5.44
N LYS A 81 -3.12 -12.12 -6.04
CA LYS A 81 -4.42 -11.81 -5.42
C LYS A 81 -5.34 -13.05 -5.36
N THR A 82 -4.87 -14.29 -5.22
CA THR A 82 -5.75 -15.44 -4.83
C THR A 82 -4.99 -16.74 -4.49
N ASP A 83 -5.54 -17.52 -3.54
CA ASP A 83 -5.36 -18.97 -3.46
C ASP A 83 -6.66 -19.63 -3.96
N GLY A 84 -6.63 -20.32 -5.11
CA GLY A 84 -7.79 -21.00 -5.69
C GLY A 84 -8.28 -22.22 -4.91
N THR A 85 -7.73 -22.50 -3.72
CA THR A 85 -8.07 -23.69 -2.91
C THR A 85 -8.79 -23.40 -1.59
N THR A 86 -8.99 -22.13 -1.21
CA THR A 86 -9.72 -21.74 0.01
C THR A 86 -10.61 -20.52 -0.24
N ASP A 87 -11.82 -20.49 0.32
CA ASP A 87 -12.80 -19.37 0.22
C ASP A 87 -12.33 -18.05 0.88
N GLU A 88 -11.02 -17.86 1.07
CA GLU A 88 -10.40 -16.71 1.73
C GLU A 88 -9.43 -16.00 0.77
N TYR A 89 -9.62 -14.68 0.61
CA TYR A 89 -8.74 -13.85 -0.21
C TYR A 89 -7.54 -13.36 0.62
N PHE A 90 -6.33 -13.69 0.16
CA PHE A 90 -5.07 -13.23 0.74
C PHE A 90 -4.18 -12.59 -0.32
N PHE A 91 -3.31 -11.67 0.09
CA PHE A 91 -2.17 -11.28 -0.72
C PHE A 91 -1.01 -12.22 -0.43
N LYS A 92 -0.34 -12.70 -1.48
CA LYS A 92 0.87 -13.52 -1.38
C LYS A 92 2.09 -12.61 -1.49
N GLY A 93 2.92 -12.56 -0.45
CA GLY A 93 4.02 -11.59 -0.39
C GLY A 93 3.56 -10.22 0.10
N PHE A 94 4.53 -9.36 0.45
CA PHE A 94 4.22 -8.01 0.93
C PHE A 94 3.35 -7.26 -0.10
N PRO A 95 2.19 -6.72 0.29
CA PRO A 95 1.16 -6.22 -0.64
C PRO A 95 1.43 -4.82 -1.24
N ASP A 96 2.70 -4.41 -1.36
CA ASP A 96 3.10 -3.12 -1.94
C ASP A 96 2.43 -1.87 -1.36
N TYR A 97 2.04 -1.89 -0.08
CA TYR A 97 1.50 -0.72 0.61
C TYR A 97 2.58 0.32 0.98
N TRP A 98 3.43 0.70 0.00
CA TRP A 98 4.54 1.62 0.22
C TRP A 98 4.09 3.02 0.61
N ASN A 99 2.92 3.46 0.13
CA ASN A 99 2.32 4.73 0.55
C ASN A 99 2.06 4.77 2.06
N VAL A 100 1.50 3.71 2.64
CA VAL A 100 1.32 3.56 4.09
C VAL A 100 2.68 3.55 4.77
N VAL A 101 3.60 2.68 4.32
CA VAL A 101 4.92 2.55 4.93
C VAL A 101 5.63 3.91 5.00
N VAL A 102 5.74 4.61 3.88
CA VAL A 102 6.44 5.89 3.79
C VAL A 102 5.78 6.97 4.65
N ILE A 103 4.43 7.02 4.70
CA ILE A 103 3.69 7.91 5.61
C ILE A 103 4.08 7.62 7.06
N TYR A 104 4.13 6.35 7.47
CA TYR A 104 4.48 5.98 8.83
C TYR A 104 5.95 6.32 9.14
N LEU A 105 6.89 6.05 8.24
CA LEU A 105 8.29 6.45 8.44
C LEU A 105 8.43 7.97 8.61
N LEU A 106 7.63 8.75 7.88
CA LEU A 106 7.59 10.22 7.99
C LEU A 106 7.06 10.68 9.36
N ILE A 107 5.88 10.22 9.77
CA ILE A 107 5.25 10.68 11.03
C ILE A 107 5.98 10.17 12.27
N MET A 108 6.64 9.01 12.19
CA MET A 108 7.40 8.44 13.30
C MET A 108 8.77 9.11 13.48
N GLY A 109 9.31 9.77 12.45
CA GLY A 109 10.59 10.47 12.53
C GLY A 109 11.77 9.57 12.95
N LEU A 110 11.74 8.30 12.54
CA LEU A 110 12.75 7.31 12.94
C LEU A 110 14.12 7.63 12.35
N ASN A 111 15.16 6.99 12.91
CA ASN A 111 16.51 7.08 12.38
C ASN A 111 16.56 6.59 10.90
N PRO A 112 17.26 7.30 9.98
CA PRO A 112 17.34 6.92 8.57
C PRO A 112 17.84 5.50 8.29
N TRP A 113 18.73 4.96 9.13
CA TRP A 113 19.19 3.57 8.98
C TRP A 113 18.14 2.55 9.39
N ILE A 114 17.29 2.87 10.36
CA ILE A 114 16.15 2.02 10.73
C ILE A 114 15.14 1.99 9.57
N ASN A 115 14.84 3.15 8.98
CA ASN A 115 14.00 3.25 7.79
C ASN A 115 14.54 2.40 6.65
N PHE A 116 15.85 2.48 6.38
CA PHE A 116 16.50 1.67 5.35
C PHE A 116 16.31 0.17 5.58
N VAL A 117 16.58 -0.32 6.79
CA VAL A 117 16.45 -1.75 7.12
C VAL A 117 15.00 -2.22 6.98
N LEU A 118 14.02 -1.42 7.42
CA LEU A 118 12.60 -1.73 7.26
C LEU A 118 12.20 -1.83 5.78
N LEU A 119 12.60 -0.86 4.96
CA LEU A 119 12.30 -0.87 3.53
C LEU A 119 12.98 -2.03 2.80
N ALA A 120 14.24 -2.34 3.15
CA ALA A 120 14.94 -3.50 2.61
C ALA A 120 14.24 -4.81 2.98
N ALA A 121 13.80 -4.94 4.24
CA ALA A 121 13.05 -6.10 4.70
C ALA A 121 11.72 -6.25 3.94
N PHE A 122 10.94 -5.18 3.78
CA PHE A 122 9.69 -5.21 3.02
C PHE A 122 9.92 -5.56 1.54
N ASN A 123 10.99 -5.07 0.92
CA ASN A 123 11.37 -5.45 -0.44
C ASN A 123 11.64 -6.96 -0.55
N ILE A 124 12.31 -7.55 0.43
CA ILE A 124 12.55 -9.00 0.47
C ILE A 124 11.24 -9.76 0.68
N LEU A 125 10.36 -9.27 1.57
CA LEU A 125 9.08 -9.90 1.89
C LEU A 125 8.10 -9.93 0.72
N ILE A 126 8.30 -9.15 -0.34
CA ILE A 126 7.58 -9.30 -1.61
C ILE A 126 7.76 -10.70 -2.18
N PHE A 127 8.98 -11.25 -2.11
CA PHE A 127 9.29 -12.57 -2.67
C PHE A 127 8.93 -13.73 -1.73
N VAL A 128 8.61 -13.44 -0.47
CA VAL A 128 8.28 -14.47 0.51
C VAL A 128 6.77 -14.74 0.48
N PRO A 129 6.30 -15.97 0.24
CA PRO A 129 4.87 -16.27 0.05
C PRO A 129 4.08 -16.31 1.38
N ILE A 130 4.17 -15.24 2.17
CA ILE A 130 3.35 -15.02 3.36
C ILE A 130 1.96 -14.56 2.91
N LYS A 131 0.92 -15.14 3.51
CA LYS A 131 -0.48 -14.77 3.28
C LYS A 131 -0.85 -13.56 4.16
N TYR A 132 -1.02 -12.39 3.55
CA TYR A 132 -1.48 -11.19 4.25
C TYR A 132 -3.00 -11.06 4.14
N ILE A 133 -3.63 -10.68 5.26
CA ILE A 133 -5.08 -10.58 5.40
C ILE A 133 -5.63 -9.50 4.46
N TYR A 134 -6.67 -9.86 3.70
CA TYR A 134 -7.47 -8.90 2.94
C TYR A 134 -8.68 -8.45 3.77
N PRO A 135 -8.69 -7.26 4.39
CA PRO A 135 -9.63 -6.92 5.47
C PRO A 135 -11.11 -6.97 5.08
N THR A 136 -11.45 -6.50 3.88
CA THR A 136 -12.85 -6.39 3.42
C THR A 136 -13.43 -7.71 2.90
N ARG A 137 -12.56 -8.66 2.51
CA ARG A 137 -12.93 -9.98 1.96
C ARG A 137 -12.73 -11.13 2.94
N THR A 138 -12.03 -10.90 4.04
CA THR A 138 -11.92 -11.84 5.16
C THR A 138 -13.31 -12.15 5.73
N THR A 139 -13.62 -13.44 5.88
CA THR A 139 -14.89 -13.94 6.46
C THR A 139 -14.77 -14.11 7.97
N ARG A 140 -13.64 -14.67 8.44
CA ARG A 140 -13.35 -14.88 9.86
C ARG A 140 -12.99 -13.58 10.57
N LEU A 141 -13.67 -13.25 11.68
CA LEU A 141 -13.44 -12.03 12.48
C LEU A 141 -13.56 -10.72 11.69
N LYS A 142 -14.29 -10.71 10.56
CA LYS A 142 -14.43 -9.55 9.65
C LYS A 142 -14.65 -8.21 10.37
N LYS A 143 -15.58 -8.15 11.32
CA LYS A 143 -15.89 -6.91 12.06
C LYS A 143 -14.69 -6.39 12.85
N LEU A 144 -13.96 -7.28 13.50
CA LEU A 144 -12.76 -6.93 14.27
C LEU A 144 -11.64 -6.47 13.34
N THR A 145 -11.38 -7.22 12.28
CA THR A 145 -10.37 -6.85 11.27
C THR A 145 -10.66 -5.47 10.68
N LEU A 146 -11.91 -5.21 10.27
CA LEU A 146 -12.30 -3.90 9.75
C LEU A 146 -12.17 -2.79 10.78
N ALA A 147 -12.61 -3.01 12.03
CA ALA A 147 -12.48 -2.02 13.09
C ALA A 147 -11.02 -1.64 13.34
N LEU A 148 -10.12 -2.64 13.40
CA LEU A 148 -8.69 -2.41 13.57
C LEU A 148 -8.06 -1.73 12.36
N SER A 149 -8.42 -2.13 11.14
CA SER A 149 -7.94 -1.48 9.91
C SER A 149 -8.38 -0.01 9.82
N TYR A 150 -9.64 0.30 10.16
CA TYR A 150 -10.12 1.68 10.18
C TYR A 150 -9.47 2.51 11.30
N LEU A 151 -9.29 1.92 12.48
CA LEU A 151 -8.59 2.59 13.58
C LEU A 151 -7.15 2.91 13.18
N TYR A 152 -6.44 1.94 12.59
CA TYR A 152 -5.08 2.13 12.10
C TYR A 152 -5.01 3.23 11.03
N GLY A 153 -5.89 3.18 10.02
CA GLY A 153 -5.96 4.22 8.99
C GLY A 153 -6.29 5.61 9.57
N ALA A 154 -7.21 5.70 10.53
CA ALA A 154 -7.54 6.95 11.19
C ALA A 154 -6.36 7.53 11.97
N LEU A 155 -5.62 6.70 12.70
CA LEU A 155 -4.39 7.12 13.38
C LEU A 155 -3.37 7.67 12.39
N GLY A 156 -3.17 7.01 11.24
CA GLY A 156 -2.31 7.51 10.18
C GLY A 156 -2.76 8.88 9.65
N VAL A 157 -4.06 9.08 9.39
CA VAL A 157 -4.60 10.37 8.93
C VAL A 157 -4.42 11.46 9.99
N ILE A 158 -4.71 11.17 11.26
CA ILE A 158 -4.49 12.12 12.36
C ILE A 158 -3.00 12.46 12.48
N GLY A 159 -2.11 11.47 12.36
CA GLY A 159 -0.67 11.67 12.35
C GLY A 159 -0.22 12.64 11.25
N ILE A 160 -0.76 12.51 10.04
CA ILE A 160 -0.48 13.45 8.94
C ILE A 160 -0.99 14.87 9.26
N ILE A 161 -2.20 15.00 9.81
CA ILE A 161 -2.78 16.31 10.16
C ILE A 161 -1.97 17.01 11.24
N LEU A 162 -1.42 16.26 12.20
CA LEU A 162 -0.65 16.79 13.31
C LEU A 162 0.85 16.95 12.99
N TYR A 163 1.33 16.47 11.85
CA TYR A 163 2.72 16.59 11.44
C TYR A 163 3.15 18.07 11.32
N PRO A 164 4.35 18.47 11.80
CA PRO A 164 5.41 17.63 12.38
C PRO A 164 5.28 17.31 13.87
N ASN A 165 4.28 17.87 14.56
CA ASN A 165 4.09 17.74 16.02
C ASN A 165 3.16 16.57 16.38
N VAL A 166 3.55 15.36 15.99
CA VAL A 166 2.74 14.16 16.19
C VAL A 166 2.86 13.66 17.64
N PRO A 167 1.74 13.50 18.38
CA PRO A 167 1.77 12.96 19.75
C PRO A 167 2.26 11.51 19.82
N MET A 168 3.00 11.17 20.87
CA MET A 168 3.55 9.81 21.11
C MET A 168 2.51 8.69 21.23
N TRP A 169 1.23 8.98 21.47
CA TRP A 169 0.19 7.95 21.53
C TRP A 169 -0.34 7.54 20.14
N ILE A 170 0.00 8.29 19.10
CA ILE A 170 -0.30 7.98 17.69
C ILE A 170 0.79 7.10 17.08
N ILE A 171 2.01 7.22 17.61
CA ILE A 171 3.25 6.60 17.10
C ILE A 171 3.55 5.31 17.87
#